data_AF-A0A256XRE4-F1
#
_entry.id   AF-A0A256XRE4-F1
#
_cell.length_a   1.000
_cell.length_b   1.000
_cell.length_c   1.000
_cell.angle_alpha   90.00
_cell.angle_beta   90.00
_cell.angle_gamma   90.00
#
_symmetry.space_group_name_H-M   'P 1'
#
loop_
_entity.id
_entity.type
_entity.pdbx_description
1 polymer ?
#
loop_
_entity_poly.entity_id
_entity_poly.type
_entity_poly.pdbx_seq_one_letter_code
_entity_poly.pdbx_strand_id
1 'polypeptide(L)' 'MDKKEEIKLIKRLVAFCILMENNDGIIYKAPTYVLEKYRAIVESRHDEPEVFLDVFNQAKFKNYMERWLKEND' A
#
# COMPACT_ATOMS: atom_id res chain seq x y z
N MET A 1 -12.10 10.79 -11.44
CA MET A 1 -11.86 10.67 -9.99
C MET A 1 -11.28 12.01 -9.54
N ASP A 2 -11.71 12.54 -8.40
CA ASP A 2 -11.09 13.76 -7.85
C ASP A 2 -9.64 13.48 -7.47
N LYS A 3 -8.75 14.48 -7.58
CA LYS A 3 -7.30 14.33 -7.31
C LYS A 3 -7.04 13.79 -5.90
N LYS A 4 -7.90 14.15 -4.94
CA LYS A 4 -7.84 13.63 -3.57
C LYS A 4 -8.10 12.13 -3.50
N GLU A 5 -9.12 11.64 -4.20
CA GLU A 5 -9.47 10.22 -4.23
C GLU A 5 -8.42 9.41 -5.00
N GLU A 6 -7.79 10.00 -6.01
CA GLU A 6 -6.66 9.39 -6.71
C GLU A 6 -5.46 9.19 -5.78
N ILE A 7 -5.06 10.21 -5.02
CA ILE A 7 -3.96 10.09 -4.06
C ILE A 7 -4.28 9.05 -2.98
N LYS A 8 -5.54 9.00 -2.50
CA LYS A 8 -5.96 7.96 -1.56
C LYS A 8 -5.80 6.56 -2.15
N LEU A 9 -6.25 6.35 -3.39
CA LEU A 9 -6.11 5.08 -4.07
C LEU A 9 -4.62 4.72 -4.24
N ILE A 10 -3.77 5.65 -4.66
CA ILE A 10 -2.33 5.43 -4.80
C ILE A 10 -1.72 5.00 -3.47
N LYS A 11 -2.01 5.68 -2.36
CA LYS A 11 -1.52 5.28 -1.03
C LYS A 11 -1.92 3.83 -0.69
N ARG A 12 -3.16 3.44 -0.97
CA ARG A 12 -3.63 2.06 -0.73
C ARG A 12 -2.88 1.04 -1.58
N LEU A 13 -2.69 1.34 -2.87
CA LEU A 13 -1.94 0.47 -3.78
C LEU A 13 -0.48 0.32 -3.36
N VAL A 14 0.19 1.41 -2.95
CA VAL A 14 1.58 1.36 -2.50
C VAL A 14 1.72 0.49 -1.25
N ALA A 15 0.85 0.68 -0.24
CA ALA A 15 0.87 -0.16 0.96
C ALA A 15 0.62 -1.64 0.65
N PHE A 16 -0.33 -1.94 -0.24
CA PHE A 16 -0.58 -3.30 -0.70
C PHE A 16 0.63 -3.91 -1.41
N CYS A 17 1.26 -3.18 -2.33
CA CYS A 17 2.46 -3.63 -3.03
C CYS A 17 3.62 -3.94 -2.08
N ILE A 18 3.83 -3.11 -1.06
CA ILE A 18 4.85 -3.35 -0.01
C ILE A 18 4.55 -4.65 0.75
N LEU A 19 3.30 -4.95 1.10
CA LEU A 19 2.98 -6.25 1.70
C LEU A 19 3.23 -7.42 0.74
N MET A 20 3.03 -7.19 -0.56
CA MET A 20 3.19 -8.22 -1.58
C MET A 20 4.66 -8.48 -1.95
N GLU A 21 5.58 -7.56 -1.69
CA GLU A 21 6.99 -7.73 -2.05
C GLU A 21 7.77 -8.66 -1.10
N ASN A 22 7.34 -8.74 0.18
CA ASN A 22 8.03 -9.53 1.19
C ASN A 22 7.90 -11.03 0.92
N ASN A 23 8.87 -11.83 1.36
CA ASN A 23 8.91 -13.29 1.17
C ASN A 23 8.92 -13.70 -0.32
N ASP A 24 9.89 -13.17 -1.06
CA ASP A 24 10.12 -13.44 -2.49
C ASP A 24 8.97 -13.05 -3.44
N GLY A 25 8.07 -12.19 -2.96
CA GLY A 25 7.00 -11.62 -3.75
C GLY A 25 5.66 -12.35 -3.67
N ILE A 26 4.72 -11.90 -4.48
CA ILE A 26 3.31 -12.33 -4.42
C ILE A 26 3.11 -13.81 -4.73
N ILE A 27 3.97 -14.41 -5.57
CA ILE A 27 3.82 -15.80 -6.02
C ILE A 27 4.03 -16.83 -4.89
N TYR A 28 4.71 -16.43 -3.81
CA TYR A 28 4.95 -17.28 -2.63
C TYR A 28 3.96 -17.03 -1.49
N LYS A 29 2.91 -16.23 -1.74
CA LYS A 29 1.87 -15.96 -0.75
C LYS A 29 0.65 -16.84 -1.01
N ALA A 30 0.01 -17.29 0.06
CA ALA A 30 -1.26 -17.97 -0.07
C ALA A 30 -2.29 -17.02 -0.71
N PRO A 31 -3.13 -17.48 -1.68
CA PRO A 31 -4.15 -16.64 -2.29
C PRO A 31 -5.09 -15.99 -1.27
N THR A 32 -5.40 -16.70 -0.18
CA THR A 32 -6.21 -16.19 0.94
C THR A 32 -5.56 -15.00 1.64
N TYR A 33 -4.24 -15.03 1.84
CA TYR A 33 -3.49 -13.93 2.41
C TYR A 33 -3.53 -12.70 1.50
N VAL A 34 -3.34 -12.89 0.19
CA VAL A 34 -3.40 -11.79 -0.79
C VAL A 34 -4.77 -11.12 -0.75
N LEU A 35 -5.85 -11.91 -0.77
CA LEU A 35 -7.22 -11.41 -0.70
C LEU A 35 -7.52 -10.70 0.63
N GLU A 36 -7.05 -11.25 1.76
CA GLU A 36 -7.19 -10.61 3.07
C GLU A 36 -6.56 -9.21 3.07
N LYS A 37 -5.33 -9.09 2.58
CA LYS A 37 -4.62 -7.80 2.56
C LYS A 37 -5.22 -6.82 1.56
N TYR A 38 -5.69 -7.31 0.41
CA TYR A 38 -6.39 -6.48 -0.56
C TYR A 38 -7.66 -5.87 0.05
N ARG A 39 -8.48 -6.69 0.73
CA ARG A 39 -9.69 -6.20 1.41
C ARG A 39 -9.37 -5.22 2.54
N ALA A 40 -8.35 -5.54 3.34
CA ALA A 40 -7.95 -4.72 4.48
C ALA A 40 -7.39 -3.34 4.07
N ILE A 41 -6.75 -3.21 2.91
CA ILE A 41 -6.08 -1.97 2.49
C ILE A 41 -6.84 -1.25 1.38
N VAL A 42 -7.22 -1.96 0.33
CA VAL A 42 -7.78 -1.36 -0.89
C VAL A 42 -9.28 -1.12 -0.74
N GLU A 43 -10.03 -2.10 -0.23
CA GLU A 43 -11.49 -1.99 -0.03
C GLU A 43 -11.90 -1.34 1.29
N SER A 44 -10.95 -1.17 2.21
CA SER A 44 -11.15 -0.55 3.52
C SER A 44 -11.60 0.91 3.42
N ARG A 45 -12.40 1.34 4.41
CA ARG A 45 -12.80 2.75 4.59
C ARG A 45 -11.78 3.56 5.41
N HIS A 46 -10.70 2.93 5.89
CA HIS A 46 -9.64 3.66 6.58
C HIS A 46 -8.94 4.63 5.60
N ASP A 47 -8.66 5.82 6.10
CA ASP A 47 -7.97 6.88 5.35
C ASP A 47 -6.45 6.69 5.33
N GLU A 48 -5.91 5.90 6.27
CA GLU A 48 -4.46 5.69 6.49
C GLU A 48 -4.09 4.22 6.28
N PRO A 49 -3.64 3.81 5.08
CA PRO A 49 -3.27 2.42 4.80
C PRO A 49 -1.95 1.98 5.47
N GLU A 50 -1.10 2.92 5.90
CA GLU A 50 0.18 2.65 6.57
C GLU A 50 0.04 1.97 7.94
N VAL A 51 -1.14 2.03 8.56
CA VAL A 51 -1.42 1.37 9.86
C VAL A 51 -1.39 -0.16 9.75
N PHE A 52 -1.55 -0.70 8.54
CA PHE A 52 -1.49 -2.14 8.27
C PHE A 52 -0.06 -2.65 8.03
N LEU A 53 0.93 -1.75 8.07
CA LEU A 53 2.34 -2.05 7.85
C LEU A 53 3.09 -2.08 9.18
N ASP A 54 4.09 -2.96 9.27
CA ASP A 54 5.07 -2.89 10.37
C ASP A 54 6.00 -1.68 10.23
N VAL A 55 6.80 -1.40 11.25
CA VAL A 55 7.68 -0.23 11.33
C VAL A 55 8.66 -0.11 10.15
N PHE A 56 9.15 -1.22 9.60
CA PHE A 56 10.08 -1.21 8.47
C PHE A 56 9.35 -0.90 7.17
N ASN A 57 8.18 -1.51 6.98
CA ASN A 57 7.32 -1.27 5.83
C ASN A 57 6.71 0.15 5.84
N GLN A 58 6.44 0.72 7.02
CA GLN A 58 6.03 2.13 7.17
C GLN A 58 7.12 3.10 6.71
N ALA A 59 8.38 2.86 7.10
CA ALA A 59 9.50 3.69 6.65
C ALA A 59 9.65 3.65 5.12
N LYS A 60 9.49 2.46 4.53
CA LYS A 60 9.51 2.27 3.07
C LYS A 60 8.34 2.96 2.37
N PHE A 61 7.13 2.82 2.91
CA PHE A 61 5.93 3.51 2.42
C PHE A 61 6.13 5.03 2.37
N LYS A 62 6.63 5.62 3.47
CA LYS A 62 6.92 7.04 3.55
C LYS A 62 7.90 7.46 2.45
N ASN A 63 9.01 6.73 2.29
CA ASN A 63 9.99 7.03 1.25
C ASN A 63 9.39 6.97 -0.16
N TYR A 64 8.56 5.97 -0.45
CA TYR A 64 7.91 5.83 -1.75
C TYR A 64 6.96 6.99 -2.03
N MET A 65 6.11 7.35 -1.06
CA MET A 65 5.17 8.46 -1.22
C MET A 65 5.87 9.81 -1.37
N GLU A 66 6.94 10.07 -0.60
CA GLU A 66 7.74 11.30 -0.71
C GLU A 66 8.38 11.45 -2.09
N ARG A 67 8.98 10.37 -2.59
CA ARG A 67 9.63 10.38 -3.91
C ARG A 67 8.61 10.53 -5.03
N TRP A 68 7.53 9.75 -4.99
CA TRP A 68 6.52 9.79 -6.05
C TRP A 68 5.85 11.15 -6.12
N LEU A 69 5.42 11.71 -4.99
CA LEU A 69 4.75 13.01 -4.98
C LEU A 69 5.70 14.14 -5.38
N LYS A 70 6.96 14.11 -4.94
CA LYS A 70 7.96 15.12 -5.33
C LYS A 70 8.32 15.07 -6.82
N GLU A 71 8.31 13.90 -7.44
CA GLU A 71 8.60 13.73 -8.87
C GLU A 71 7.43 14.13 -9.79
N ASN A 72 6.23 14.35 -9.23
CA ASN A 72 5.00 14.63 -9.99
C ASN A 72 4.30 15.95 -9.58
N ASP A 73 4.98 16.80 -8.80
CA ASP A 73 4.63 18.20 -8.56
C ASP A 73 5.27 19.11 -9.63
#